data_AF-A0A947QDV7-F1
#
_entry.id   AF-A0A947QDV7-F1
#
_cell.length_a   1.000
_cell.length_b   1.000
_cell.length_c   1.000
_cell.angle_alpha   90.00
_cell.angle_beta   90.00
_cell.angle_gamma   90.00
#
_symmetry.space_group_name_H-M   'P 1'
#
loop_
_entity.id
_entity.type
_entity.pdbx_description
1 polymer ?
#
loop_
_entity_poly.entity_id
_entity_poly.type
_entity_poly.pdbx_seq_one_letter_code
_entity_poly.pdbx_strand_id
1 'polypeptide(L)'
;MTLIKIFGYLIAAGVLFTSLAMLALKGRWQRIESAAYSGDKRPAWFVALSVLVLGLYLASVAQFIMLPKAAGGWVLALLLPFGWLVKGVLVIFSAKGRGKVSSISGDKAWMAIGLSRLPVALLLAAAAYFA
;
A
#
# COMPACT_ATOMS: atom_id res chain seq x y z
N MET A 1 -13.98 1.06 -18.23
CA MET A 1 -13.46 1.05 -16.84
C MET A 1 -12.59 2.29 -16.67
N THR A 2 -12.82 3.13 -15.65
CA THR A 2 -12.01 4.34 -15.41
C THR A 2 -10.63 3.97 -14.85
N LEU A 3 -9.64 4.84 -15.02
CA LEU A 3 -8.29 4.70 -14.47
C LEU A 3 -8.32 4.60 -12.94
N ILE A 4 -9.26 5.27 -12.27
CA ILE A 4 -9.41 5.16 -10.82
C ILE A 4 -9.89 3.76 -10.38
N LYS A 5 -10.74 3.08 -11.18
CA LYS A 5 -11.07 1.67 -10.94
C LYS A 5 -9.87 0.77 -11.15
N ILE A 6 -9.14 0.98 -12.24
CA ILE A 6 -7.93 0.19 -12.54
C ILE A 6 -6.92 0.35 -11.40
N PHE A 7 -6.61 1.58 -11.00
CA PHE A 7 -5.74 1.88 -9.87
C PHE A 7 -6.24 1.22 -8.58
N GLY A 8 -7.52 1.37 -8.25
CA GLY A 8 -8.13 0.78 -7.07
C GLY A 8 -8.00 -0.75 -7.02
N TYR A 9 -8.32 -1.44 -8.12
CA TYR A 9 -8.18 -2.89 -8.19
C TYR A 9 -6.71 -3.35 -8.16
N LEU A 10 -5.79 -2.63 -8.82
CA LEU A 10 -4.37 -2.95 -8.77
C LEU A 10 -3.79 -2.80 -7.37
N ILE A 11 -4.16 -1.74 -6.64
CA ILE A 11 -3.73 -1.55 -5.25
C ILE A 11 -4.37 -2.59 -4.33
N ALA A 12 -5.67 -2.89 -4.50
CA ALA A 12 -6.34 -3.96 -3.75
C ALA A 12 -5.65 -5.32 -3.96
N ALA A 13 -5.34 -5.65 -5.22
CA ALA A 13 -4.59 -6.85 -5.58
C ALA A 13 -3.19 -6.85 -4.94
N GLY A 14 -2.44 -5.75 -5.05
CA GLY A 14 -1.12 -5.62 -4.43
C GLY A 14 -1.15 -5.81 -2.91
N VAL A 15 -2.15 -5.24 -2.23
CA VAL A 15 -2.35 -5.45 -0.79
C VAL A 15 -2.67 -6.90 -0.49
N LEU A 16 -3.57 -7.53 -1.25
CA LEU A 16 -3.92 -8.95 -1.09
C LEU A 16 -2.69 -9.85 -1.31
N PHE A 17 -2.00 -9.73 -2.44
CA PHE A 17 -0.82 -10.53 -2.77
C PHE A 17 0.29 -10.39 -1.74
N THR A 18 0.62 -9.16 -1.33
CA THR A 18 1.65 -8.95 -0.31
C THR A 18 1.23 -9.49 1.05
N SER A 19 -0.06 -9.45 1.39
CA SER A 19 -0.59 -10.04 2.63
C SER A 19 -0.49 -11.57 2.61
N LEU A 20 -0.90 -12.20 1.52
CA LEU A 20 -0.77 -13.66 1.33
C LEU A 20 0.70 -14.09 1.34
N ALA A 21 1.58 -13.31 0.71
CA ALA A 21 3.02 -13.59 0.72
C ALA A 21 3.61 -13.47 2.12
N MET A 22 3.19 -12.50 2.94
CA MET A 22 3.60 -12.41 4.35
C MET A 22 3.13 -13.62 5.16
N LEU A 23 1.93 -14.15 4.88
CA LEU A 23 1.40 -15.33 5.58
C LEU A 23 2.13 -16.61 5.16
N ALA A 24 2.45 -16.75 3.88
CA ALA A 24 3.16 -17.91 3.34
C ALA A 24 4.65 -17.92 3.73
N LEU A 25 5.33 -16.77 3.60
CA LEU A 25 6.77 -16.65 3.84
C LEU A 25 7.12 -16.36 5.30
N LYS A 26 6.17 -15.85 6.09
CA LYS A 26 6.33 -15.52 7.52
C LYS A 26 7.55 -14.62 7.73
N GLY A 27 8.43 -14.95 8.68
CA GLY A 27 9.66 -14.21 8.98
C GLY A 27 10.62 -14.07 7.78
N ARG A 28 10.52 -14.94 6.75
CA ARG A 28 11.34 -14.80 5.54
C ARG A 28 10.97 -13.57 4.71
N TRP A 29 9.74 -13.04 4.86
CA TRP A 29 9.32 -11.79 4.24
C TRP A 29 10.24 -10.61 4.64
N GLN A 30 10.80 -10.64 5.85
CA GLN A 30 11.75 -9.63 6.33
C GLN A 30 12.91 -9.42 5.36
N ARG A 31 13.38 -10.48 4.67
CA ARG A 31 14.49 -10.39 3.71
C ARG A 31 14.12 -9.59 2.47
N ILE A 32 12.87 -9.71 2.01
CA ILE A 32 12.35 -8.97 0.86
C ILE A 32 12.18 -7.51 1.24
N GLU A 33 11.63 -7.25 2.42
CA GLU A 33 11.48 -5.89 2.93
C GLU A 33 12.85 -5.23 3.15
N SER A 34 13.81 -5.91 3.79
CA SER A 34 15.16 -5.39 3.97
C SER A 34 15.84 -5.13 2.64
N ALA A 35 15.70 -6.01 1.64
CA ALA A 35 16.27 -5.76 0.31
C ALA A 35 15.75 -4.47 -0.34
N ALA A 36 14.50 -4.08 -0.08
CA ALA A 36 13.94 -2.81 -0.53
C ALA A 36 14.43 -1.62 0.31
N TYR A 37 14.52 -1.78 1.63
CA TYR A 37 14.67 -0.66 2.57
C TYR A 37 16.08 -0.46 3.17
N SER A 38 16.92 -1.48 3.24
CA SER A 38 18.17 -1.49 4.03
C SER A 38 19.48 -1.49 3.23
N GLY A 39 19.43 -1.36 1.90
CA GLY A 39 20.63 -1.29 1.05
C GLY A 39 21.07 0.14 0.71
N ASP A 40 22.36 0.32 0.42
CA ASP A 40 22.95 1.61 -0.02
C ASP A 40 22.33 2.14 -1.33
N LYS A 41 21.88 1.22 -2.19
CA LYS A 41 21.15 1.52 -3.43
C LYS A 41 19.81 0.80 -3.43
N ARG A 42 18.76 1.53 -3.80
CA ARG A 42 17.42 0.96 -3.98
C ARG A 42 17.43 -0.01 -5.18
N PRO A 43 16.86 -1.23 -5.06
CA PRO A 43 16.76 -2.13 -6.19
C PRO A 43 15.96 -1.52 -7.34
N ALA A 44 16.36 -1.76 -8.59
CA ALA A 44 15.69 -1.21 -9.76
C ALA A 44 14.20 -1.62 -9.83
N TRP A 45 13.86 -2.85 -9.43
CA TRP A 45 12.47 -3.30 -9.37
C TRP A 45 11.61 -2.47 -8.41
N PHE A 46 12.18 -2.03 -7.28
CA PHE A 46 11.47 -1.23 -6.29
C PHE A 46 11.22 0.18 -6.84
N VAL A 47 12.21 0.76 -7.50
CA VAL A 47 12.08 2.07 -8.17
C VAL A 47 11.02 1.99 -9.28
N ALA A 48 11.08 0.97 -10.13
CA ALA A 48 10.13 0.77 -11.22
C ALA A 48 8.68 0.63 -10.69
N LEU A 49 8.46 -0.18 -9.64
CA LEU A 49 7.14 -0.29 -9.00
C LEU A 49 6.69 1.02 -8.37
N SER A 50 7.58 1.78 -7.75
CA SER A 50 7.26 3.08 -7.14
C SER A 50 6.81 4.08 -8.20
N VAL A 51 7.55 4.18 -9.31
CA VAL A 51 7.19 5.03 -10.45
C VAL A 51 5.86 4.60 -11.06
N LEU A 52 5.64 3.29 -11.23
CA LEU A 52 4.39 2.76 -11.77
C LEU A 52 3.19 3.12 -10.87
N VAL A 53 3.30 2.90 -9.56
CA VAL A 53 2.24 3.21 -8.60
C VAL A 53 1.95 4.71 -8.57
N LEU A 54 2.98 5.56 -8.49
CA LEU A 54 2.82 7.01 -8.48
C LEU A 54 2.25 7.53 -9.80
N GLY A 55 2.75 7.05 -10.93
CA GLY A 55 2.27 7.44 -12.26
C GLY A 55 0.81 7.06 -12.46
N LEU A 56 0.42 5.83 -12.12
CA LEU A 56 -0.98 5.38 -12.19
C LEU A 56 -1.88 6.16 -11.23
N TYR A 57 -1.41 6.46 -10.02
CA TYR A 57 -2.14 7.28 -9.07
C TYR A 57 -2.39 8.68 -9.66
N LEU A 58 -1.36 9.38 -10.12
CA LEU A 58 -1.48 10.73 -10.68
C LEU A 58 -2.41 10.76 -11.91
N ALA A 59 -2.27 9.78 -12.81
CA ALA A 59 -3.15 9.65 -13.97
C ALA A 59 -4.61 9.39 -13.55
N SER A 60 -4.83 8.57 -12.51
CA SER A 60 -6.16 8.30 -11.98
C SER A 60 -6.80 9.53 -11.33
N VAL A 61 -6.00 10.35 -10.62
CA VAL A 61 -6.45 11.60 -10.01
C VAL A 61 -6.80 12.63 -11.08
N ALA A 62 -5.96 12.78 -12.11
CA ALA A 62 -6.24 13.68 -13.23
C ALA A 62 -7.57 13.33 -13.91
N GLN A 63 -7.82 12.04 -14.19
CA GLN A 63 -9.09 11.60 -14.75
C GLN A 63 -10.26 11.81 -13.76
N PHE A 64 -10.07 11.51 -12.47
CA PHE A 64 -11.09 11.72 -11.44
C PHE A 64 -11.52 13.18 -11.36
N ILE A 65 -10.59 14.14 -11.48
CA ILE A 65 -10.89 15.58 -11.50
C ILE A 65 -11.75 15.96 -12.72
N MET A 66 -11.55 15.33 -13.87
CA MET A 66 -12.26 15.63 -15.11
C MET A 66 -13.64 14.97 -15.23
N LEU A 67 -13.92 13.90 -14.48
CA LEU A 67 -15.17 13.13 -14.55
C LEU A 67 -16.14 13.47 -13.41
N PRO A 68 -17.44 13.14 -13.54
CA PRO A 68 -18.38 13.19 -12.42
C PRO A 68 -17.86 12.38 -11.22
N LYS A 69 -18.04 12.94 -10.02
CA LYS A 69 -17.40 12.41 -8.81
C LYS A 69 -18.23 11.25 -8.23
N ALA A 70 -17.59 10.09 -8.07
CA ALA A 70 -18.15 8.95 -7.38
C ALA A 70 -17.58 8.84 -5.95
N ALA A 71 -18.37 8.29 -5.01
CA ALA A 71 -17.97 8.14 -3.61
C ALA A 71 -16.70 7.28 -3.46
N GLY A 72 -16.60 6.18 -4.19
CA GLY A 72 -15.39 5.34 -4.20
C GLY A 72 -14.16 6.07 -4.76
N GLY A 73 -14.39 7.00 -5.68
CA GLY A 73 -13.33 7.85 -6.24
C GLY A 73 -12.72 8.78 -5.19
N TRP A 74 -13.51 9.37 -4.29
CA TRP A 74 -12.98 10.17 -3.18
C TRP A 74 -12.10 9.37 -2.22
N VAL A 75 -12.49 8.12 -1.95
CA VAL A 75 -11.71 7.21 -1.09
C VAL A 75 -10.33 6.95 -1.71
N LEU A 76 -10.30 6.60 -3.00
CA LEU A 76 -9.08 6.22 -3.69
C LEU A 76 -8.19 7.43 -4.03
N ALA A 77 -8.78 8.56 -4.39
CA ALA A 77 -8.05 9.76 -4.80
C ALA A 77 -7.55 10.60 -3.61
N LEU A 78 -8.27 10.64 -2.49
CA LEU A 78 -7.92 11.50 -1.35
C LEU A 78 -7.66 10.74 -0.06
N LEU A 79 -8.60 9.93 0.41
CA LEU A 79 -8.47 9.31 1.74
C LEU A 79 -7.31 8.32 1.82
N LEU A 80 -7.09 7.54 0.75
CA LEU A 80 -5.99 6.59 0.67
C LEU A 80 -4.61 7.27 0.77
N PRO A 81 -4.24 8.23 -0.10
CA PRO A 81 -2.94 8.90 -0.02
C PRO A 81 -2.80 9.73 1.26
N PHE A 82 -3.88 10.37 1.74
CA PHE A 82 -3.87 11.08 3.01
C PHE A 82 -3.56 10.13 4.18
N GLY A 83 -4.20 8.96 4.22
CA GLY A 83 -3.93 7.94 5.23
C GLY A 83 -2.48 7.43 5.20
N TRP A 84 -1.89 7.28 4.01
CA TRP A 84 -0.47 6.93 3.88
C TRP A 84 0.45 8.02 4.42
N LEU A 85 0.15 9.29 4.10
CA LEU A 85 0.92 10.44 4.58
C LEU A 85 0.85 10.55 6.10
N VAL A 86 -0.35 10.49 6.68
CA VAL A 86 -0.55 10.53 8.14
C VAL A 86 0.20 9.39 8.82
N LYS A 87 0.08 8.16 8.30
CA LYS A 87 0.83 7.02 8.83
C LYS A 87 2.34 7.24 8.77
N GLY A 88 2.84 7.76 7.65
CA GLY A 88 4.26 8.08 7.46
C GLY A 88 4.76 9.10 8.48
N VAL A 89 4.03 10.21 8.63
CA VAL A 89 4.32 11.26 9.62
C VAL A 89 4.34 10.69 11.03
N LEU A 90 3.31 9.92 11.43
CA LEU A 90 3.25 9.32 12.75
C LEU A 90 4.42 8.38 13.03
N VAL A 91 4.86 7.60 12.04
CA VAL A 91 6.03 6.73 12.18
C VAL A 91 7.31 7.53 12.29
N ILE A 92 7.52 8.56 11.45
CA ILE A 92 8.76 9.33 11.41
C ILE A 92 8.94 10.16 12.69
N PHE A 93 7.89 10.81 13.19
CA PHE A 93 8.01 11.74 14.31
C PHE A 93 7.77 11.09 15.70
N SER A 94 7.13 9.91 15.78
CA SER A 94 6.92 9.21 17.06
C SER A 94 8.06 8.22 17.37
N ALA A 95 8.75 8.40 18.51
CA ALA A 95 9.74 7.43 18.98
C ALA A 95 9.13 6.02 19.18
N LYS A 96 7.91 5.96 19.70
CA LYS A 96 7.14 4.71 19.85
C LYS A 96 6.82 4.09 18.49
N GLY A 97 6.46 4.92 17.51
CA GLY A 97 6.21 4.50 16.12
C GLY A 97 7.45 3.88 15.48
N ARG A 98 8.59 4.58 15.53
CA ARG A 98 9.88 4.08 15.03
C ARG A 98 10.28 2.78 15.70
N GLY A 99 10.21 2.72 17.04
CA GLY A 99 10.54 1.52 17.82
C GLY A 99 9.66 0.32 17.45
N LYS A 100 8.36 0.55 17.22
CA LYS A 100 7.46 -0.53 16.80
C LYS A 100 7.83 -1.08 15.42
N VAL A 101 8.14 -0.21 14.45
CA VAL A 101 8.55 -0.62 13.10
C VAL A 101 9.90 -1.33 13.13
N SER A 102 10.89 -0.81 13.85
CA SER A 102 12.22 -1.45 13.95
C SER A 102 12.19 -2.80 14.69
N SER A 103 11.17 -3.02 15.54
CA SER A 103 11.01 -4.29 16.27
C SER A 103 10.28 -5.39 15.47
N ILE A 104 9.79 -5.09 14.26
CA ILE A 104 9.12 -6.08 13.42
C ILE A 104 10.14 -7.16 13.07
N SER A 105 9.94 -8.36 13.61
CA SER A 105 10.77 -9.51 13.35
C SER A 105 10.03 -10.79 13.72
N GLY A 106 10.40 -11.90 13.07
CA GLY A 106 9.84 -13.22 13.34
C GLY A 106 8.46 -13.47 12.74
N ASP A 107 8.07 -14.74 12.77
CA ASP A 107 6.89 -15.25 12.06
C ASP A 107 5.58 -14.63 12.54
N LYS A 108 5.39 -14.55 13.86
CA LYS A 108 4.14 -14.05 14.45
C LYS A 108 3.87 -12.60 14.05
N ALA A 109 4.89 -11.75 13.99
CA ALA A 109 4.74 -10.36 13.60
C ALA A 109 4.30 -10.22 12.14
N TRP A 110 4.99 -10.92 11.23
CA TRP A 110 4.68 -10.88 9.80
C TRP A 110 3.32 -11.47 9.46
N MET A 111 2.93 -12.56 10.12
CA MET A 111 1.60 -13.14 9.98
C MET A 111 0.52 -12.18 10.49
N ALA A 112 0.72 -11.54 11.64
CA ALA A 112 -0.25 -10.57 12.18
C ALA A 112 -0.42 -9.37 11.23
N ILE A 113 0.68 -8.86 10.66
CA ILE A 113 0.64 -7.77 9.67
C ILE A 113 -0.13 -8.23 8.43
N GLY A 114 0.18 -9.40 7.87
CA GLY A 114 -0.50 -9.97 6.71
C GLY A 114 -2.02 -10.09 6.94
N LEU A 115 -2.44 -10.68 8.06
CA LEU A 115 -3.86 -10.81 8.41
C LEU A 115 -4.55 -9.46 8.55
N SER A 116 -3.92 -8.49 9.22
CA SER A 116 -4.51 -7.16 9.45
C SER A 116 -4.77 -6.37 8.16
N ARG A 117 -4.08 -6.72 7.07
CA ARG A 117 -4.17 -6.04 5.78
C ARG A 117 -5.20 -6.68 4.84
N LEU A 118 -5.67 -7.90 5.12
CA LEU A 118 -6.71 -8.56 4.30
C LEU A 118 -8.03 -7.78 4.27
N PRO A 119 -8.58 -7.27 5.40
CA PRO A 119 -9.77 -6.43 5.37
C PRO A 119 -9.55 -5.15 4.54
N VAL A 120 -8.34 -4.59 4.57
CA VAL A 120 -7.99 -3.40 3.79
C VAL A 120 -8.05 -3.68 2.29
N ALA A 121 -7.56 -4.84 1.83
CA ALA A 121 -7.70 -5.25 0.43
C ALA A 121 -9.17 -5.32 -0.01
N LEU A 122 -10.05 -5.87 0.83
CA LEU A 122 -11.49 -5.93 0.55
C LEU A 122 -12.12 -4.53 0.48
N LEU A 123 -11.79 -3.65 1.43
CA LEU A 123 -12.26 -2.26 1.43
C LEU A 123 -11.79 -1.50 0.18
N LEU A 124 -10.56 -1.73 -0.27
CA LEU A 124 -10.03 -1.13 -1.50
C LEU A 124 -10.73 -1.65 -2.75
N ALA A 125 -11.02 -2.96 -2.82
CA ALA A 125 -11.77 -3.55 -3.93
C ALA A 125 -13.21 -3.01 -3.97
N ALA A 126 -13.85 -2.84 -2.81
CA ALA A 126 -15.16 -2.21 -2.70
C ALA A 126 -15.11 -0.75 -3.15
N ALA A 127 -14.13 0.03 -2.68
CA ALA A 127 -13.94 1.41 -3.11
C ALA A 127 -13.72 1.52 -4.62
N ALA A 128 -12.97 0.59 -5.23
CA ALA A 128 -12.79 0.52 -6.68
C ALA A 128 -14.10 0.20 -7.41
N TYR A 129 -14.90 -0.72 -6.88
CA TYR A 129 -16.21 -1.06 -7.46
C TYR A 129 -17.13 0.16 -7.54
N PHE A 130 -17.18 0.96 -6.47
CA PHE A 130 -17.99 2.19 -6.33
C PHE A 130 -17.31 3.48 -6.83
N ALA A 131 -16.12 3.39 -7.42
CA ALA A 131 -15.45 4.53 -8.09
C ALA A 131 -15.97 4.72 -9.52
#